data_AF-A0A5R2MXY5-F1
#
_entry.id   AF-A0A5R2MXY5-F1
#
_cell.length_a   1.000
_cell.length_b   1.000
_cell.length_c   1.000
_cell.angle_alpha   90.00
_cell.angle_beta   90.00
_cell.angle_gamma   90.00
#
_symmetry.space_group_name_H-M   'P 1'
#
loop_
_entity.id
_entity.type
_entity.pdbx_description
1 polymer ?
#
loop_
_entity_poly.entity_id
_entity_poly.type
_entity_poly.pdbx_seq_one_letter_code
_entity_poly.pdbx_strand_id
1 'polypeptide(L)'
;TSSGDLNIGGSGTGSLTIANGGVVSAGGVVNIALLAGSVGTLNIGAASGSPAAAAGALNAASVQFGQGAGAINFNHTDTSYTFASAIGGAGSIDQIAGTTNLTANSSGFTGGTNVNG
;
A
#
# COMPACT_ATOMS: atom_id res chain seq x y z
N THR A 1 4.75 10.34 -11.34
CA THR A 1 6.08 10.21 -10.73
C THR A 1 6.28 11.36 -9.76
N SER A 2 6.66 11.09 -8.50
CA SER A 2 7.12 12.11 -7.54
C SER A 2 8.65 11.99 -7.40
N SER A 3 9.36 13.12 -7.38
CA SER A 3 10.82 13.14 -7.13
C SER A 3 11.18 13.14 -5.64
N GLY A 4 10.20 13.33 -4.76
CA GLY A 4 10.35 13.27 -3.31
C GLY A 4 9.36 12.27 -2.71
N ASP A 5 8.98 12.51 -1.46
CA ASP A 5 7.98 11.69 -0.76
C ASP A 5 6.61 11.76 -1.46
N LEU A 6 5.82 10.71 -1.26
CA LEU A 6 4.42 10.65 -1.67
C LEU A 6 3.56 10.40 -0.43
N ASN A 7 2.64 11.32 -0.13
CA ASN A 7 1.78 11.22 1.05
C ASN A 7 0.37 10.77 0.65
N ILE A 8 -0.09 9.66 1.21
CA ILE A 8 -1.47 9.16 1.06
C ILE A 8 -2.20 9.43 2.37
N GLY A 9 -3.11 10.41 2.34
CA GLY A 9 -3.83 10.83 3.55
C GLY A 9 -2.91 11.44 4.61
N GLY A 10 -1.97 12.32 4.23
CA GLY A 10 -0.95 12.82 5.16
C GLY A 10 -1.50 13.52 6.41
N SER A 11 -2.50 14.39 6.25
CA SER A 11 -3.12 15.16 7.35
C SER A 11 -4.66 15.07 7.33
N GLY A 12 -5.20 14.10 6.62
CA GLY A 12 -6.64 13.91 6.41
C GLY A 12 -6.90 12.55 5.77
N THR A 13 -8.05 12.37 5.12
CA THR A 13 -8.38 11.11 4.46
C THR A 13 -7.91 11.12 3.01
N GLY A 14 -7.16 10.09 2.61
CA GLY A 14 -6.71 9.92 1.23
C GLY A 14 -6.62 8.45 0.83
N SER A 15 -6.90 8.17 -0.44
CA SER A 15 -6.78 6.84 -1.02
C SER A 15 -6.08 6.91 -2.37
N LEU A 16 -5.19 5.97 -2.64
CA LEU A 16 -4.55 5.77 -3.93
C LEU A 16 -4.80 4.34 -4.40
N THR A 17 -5.36 4.18 -5.60
CA THR A 17 -5.52 2.87 -6.24
C THR A 17 -4.60 2.78 -7.45
N ILE A 18 -3.76 1.75 -7.47
CA ILE A 18 -2.87 1.44 -8.59
C ILE A 18 -3.35 0.12 -9.21
N ALA A 19 -3.91 0.22 -10.42
CA ALA A 19 -4.63 -0.87 -11.06
C ALA A 19 -4.33 -0.96 -12.56
N ASN A 20 -4.70 -2.08 -13.16
CA ASN A 20 -4.72 -2.29 -14.61
C ASN A 20 -3.38 -1.94 -15.28
N GLY A 21 -2.27 -2.38 -14.67
CA GLY A 21 -0.92 -2.12 -15.17
C GLY A 21 -0.42 -0.68 -15.00
N GLY A 22 -1.21 0.20 -14.35
CA GLY A 22 -0.78 1.54 -14.01
C GLY A 22 0.45 1.53 -13.09
N VAL A 23 1.31 2.54 -13.22
CA VAL A 23 2.54 2.66 -12.42
C VAL A 23 2.55 3.98 -11.69
N VAL A 24 2.78 3.93 -10.37
CA VAL A 24 3.12 5.10 -9.56
C VAL A 24 4.56 4.95 -9.11
N SER A 25 5.35 6.01 -9.21
CA SER A 25 6.73 6.02 -8.69
C SER A 25 6.97 7.19 -7.77
N ALA A 26 7.70 6.94 -6.68
CA ALA A 26 8.16 7.93 -5.72
C ALA A 26 9.67 7.82 -5.55
N GLY A 27 10.37 8.95 -5.66
CA GLY A 27 11.81 9.04 -5.42
C GLY A 27 12.17 9.02 -3.93
N GLY A 28 11.24 9.41 -3.07
CA GLY A 28 11.34 9.33 -1.61
C GLY A 28 10.46 8.23 -1.01
N VAL A 29 10.08 8.41 0.26
CA VAL A 29 9.24 7.47 1.00
C VAL A 29 7.76 7.66 0.63
N VAL A 30 7.02 6.56 0.52
CA VAL A 30 5.55 6.62 0.47
C VAL A 30 5.01 6.60 1.89
N ASN A 31 4.52 7.74 2.38
CA ASN A 31 3.94 7.85 3.71
C ASN A 31 2.43 7.61 3.64
N ILE A 32 1.91 6.75 4.52
CA ILE A 32 0.47 6.48 4.65
C ILE A 32 0.01 6.96 6.02
N ALA A 33 -1.01 7.83 6.04
CA ALA A 33 -1.60 8.36 7.26
C ALA A 33 -0.55 9.02 8.19
N LEU A 34 0.18 10.01 7.67
CA LEU A 34 1.38 10.57 8.32
C LEU A 34 1.08 11.13 9.73
N LEU A 35 0.03 11.94 9.87
CA LEU A 35 -0.32 12.64 11.10
C LEU A 35 -1.42 11.92 11.90
N ALA A 36 -1.46 12.13 13.22
CA ALA A 36 -2.52 11.60 14.06
C ALA A 36 -3.90 12.08 13.59
N GLY A 37 -4.89 11.18 13.60
CA GLY A 37 -6.24 11.45 13.12
C GLY A 37 -6.41 11.42 11.58
N SER A 38 -5.34 11.21 10.83
CA SER A 38 -5.41 11.03 9.37
C SER A 38 -5.74 9.58 8.98
N VAL A 39 -6.20 9.38 7.75
CA VAL A 39 -6.54 8.06 7.20
C VAL A 39 -5.94 7.92 5.81
N GLY A 40 -5.12 6.89 5.60
CA GLY A 40 -4.44 6.66 4.34
C GLY A 40 -4.69 5.24 3.85
N THR A 41 -5.03 5.08 2.57
CA THR A 41 -5.21 3.75 1.97
C THR A 41 -4.47 3.64 0.65
N LEU A 42 -3.58 2.66 0.55
CA LEU A 42 -2.98 2.24 -0.72
C LEU A 42 -3.69 0.96 -1.19
N ASN A 43 -4.25 0.96 -2.39
CA ASN A 43 -4.83 -0.22 -3.02
C ASN A 43 -3.98 -0.66 -4.21
N ILE A 44 -3.64 -1.95 -4.25
CA ILE A 44 -3.09 -2.61 -5.44
C ILE A 44 -4.21 -3.46 -6.05
N GLY A 45 -4.58 -3.14 -7.29
CA GLY A 45 -5.78 -3.67 -7.94
C GLY A 45 -7.01 -2.83 -7.61
N ALA A 46 -7.91 -3.31 -6.76
CA ALA A 46 -9.15 -2.63 -6.40
C ALA A 46 -9.20 -2.22 -4.92
N ALA A 47 -10.14 -1.34 -4.55
CA ALA A 47 -10.39 -1.03 -3.15
C ALA A 47 -11.01 -2.22 -2.40
N SER A 48 -10.90 -2.24 -1.07
CA SER A 48 -11.62 -3.22 -0.23
C SER A 48 -13.13 -3.15 -0.49
N GLY A 49 -13.79 -4.31 -0.51
CA GLY A 49 -15.23 -4.45 -0.81
C GLY A 49 -15.61 -4.31 -2.29
N SER A 50 -14.67 -3.96 -3.18
CA SER A 50 -14.89 -3.95 -4.63
C SER A 50 -14.38 -5.25 -5.28
N PRO A 51 -14.88 -5.64 -6.47
CA PRO A 51 -14.32 -6.76 -7.21
C PRO A 51 -12.83 -6.54 -7.51
N ALA A 52 -12.02 -7.59 -7.38
CA ALA A 52 -10.59 -7.55 -7.69
C ALA A 52 -10.35 -7.08 -9.14
N ALA A 53 -9.30 -6.29 -9.35
CA ALA A 53 -8.85 -5.83 -10.67
C ALA A 53 -7.41 -6.28 -10.95
N ALA A 54 -6.93 -6.15 -12.20
CA ALA A 54 -5.52 -6.40 -12.47
C ALA A 54 -4.64 -5.47 -11.62
N ALA A 55 -3.53 -5.98 -11.09
CA ALA A 55 -2.65 -5.16 -10.27
C ALA A 55 -2.04 -4.02 -11.11
N GLY A 56 -1.77 -2.89 -10.45
CA GLY A 56 -0.77 -1.95 -10.92
C GLY A 56 0.51 -2.07 -10.09
N ALA A 57 1.52 -1.26 -10.38
CA ALA A 57 2.83 -1.33 -9.72
C ALA A 57 3.16 -0.05 -8.95
N LEU A 58 3.65 -0.22 -7.72
CA LEU A 58 4.33 0.83 -6.98
C LEU A 58 5.84 0.68 -7.15
N ASN A 59 6.48 1.70 -7.74
CA ASN A 59 7.93 1.81 -7.81
C ASN A 59 8.40 2.82 -6.75
N ALA A 60 8.65 2.31 -5.54
CA ALA A 60 9.21 3.06 -4.43
C ALA A 60 10.10 2.13 -3.58
N ALA A 61 11.12 2.68 -2.94
CA ALA A 61 11.99 1.89 -2.06
C ALA A 61 11.28 1.42 -0.78
N SER A 62 10.40 2.27 -0.23
CA SER A 62 9.70 1.97 1.01
C SER A 62 8.32 2.62 1.12
N VAL A 63 7.47 1.97 1.91
CA VAL A 63 6.19 2.48 2.41
C VAL A 63 6.28 2.54 3.93
N GLN A 64 5.94 3.70 4.50
CA GLN A 64 5.96 3.93 5.93
C GLN A 64 4.58 4.35 6.43
N PHE A 65 4.04 3.62 7.40
CA PHE A 65 2.87 4.05 8.15
C PHE A 65 3.26 5.12 9.19
N GLY A 66 2.45 6.19 9.23
CA GLY A 66 2.58 7.27 10.19
C GLY A 66 1.77 7.05 11.47
N GLN A 67 1.35 8.15 12.11
CA GLN A 67 0.59 8.12 13.37
C GLN A 67 -0.93 7.93 13.17
N GLY A 68 -1.43 8.07 11.93
CA GLY A 68 -2.84 7.90 11.60
C GLY A 68 -3.21 6.44 11.28
N ALA A 69 -4.44 6.24 10.82
CA ALA A 69 -4.93 4.93 10.41
C ALA A 69 -4.54 4.64 8.95
N GLY A 70 -3.49 3.84 8.77
CA GLY A 70 -3.00 3.46 7.45
C GLY A 70 -3.30 2.01 7.07
N ALA A 71 -3.67 1.78 5.82
CA ALA A 71 -3.91 0.44 5.26
C ALA A 71 -3.27 0.26 3.87
N ILE A 72 -2.79 -0.94 3.59
CA ILE A 72 -2.47 -1.42 2.24
C ILE A 72 -3.42 -2.58 1.91
N ASN A 73 -4.24 -2.41 0.89
CA ASN A 73 -5.13 -3.44 0.37
C ASN A 73 -4.54 -4.09 -0.87
N PHE A 74 -4.30 -5.39 -0.82
CA PHE A 74 -4.02 -6.21 -1.99
C PHE A 74 -5.31 -6.90 -2.42
N ASN A 75 -5.97 -6.34 -3.44
CA ASN A 75 -7.21 -6.86 -4.00
C ASN A 75 -7.06 -6.93 -5.51
N HIS A 76 -6.28 -7.89 -5.97
CA HIS A 76 -5.93 -8.00 -7.38
C HIS A 76 -6.15 -9.41 -7.94
N THR A 77 -6.21 -9.51 -9.27
CA THR A 77 -6.42 -10.80 -9.97
C THR A 77 -5.14 -11.58 -10.24
N ASP A 78 -3.97 -10.95 -10.07
CA ASP A 78 -2.68 -11.58 -10.38
C ASP A 78 -2.37 -12.76 -9.45
N THR A 79 -1.76 -13.81 -10.02
CA THR A 79 -1.43 -15.06 -9.31
C THR A 79 -0.02 -15.08 -8.70
N SER A 80 0.79 -14.05 -8.97
CA SER A 80 2.15 -13.91 -8.43
C SER A 80 2.61 -12.45 -8.50
N TYR A 81 1.85 -11.55 -7.88
CA TYR A 81 2.21 -10.13 -7.83
C TYR A 81 3.40 -9.92 -6.90
N THR A 82 4.42 -9.20 -7.36
CA THR A 82 5.60 -8.87 -6.53
C THR A 82 5.47 -7.46 -5.99
N PHE A 83 5.49 -7.33 -4.67
CA PHE A 83 5.59 -6.04 -4.00
C PHE A 83 6.99 -5.91 -3.39
N ALA A 84 7.79 -5.01 -3.96
CA ALA A 84 9.22 -4.86 -3.66
C ALA A 84 9.55 -3.66 -2.77
N SER A 85 8.55 -2.89 -2.32
CA SER A 85 8.77 -1.81 -1.35
C SER A 85 8.84 -2.38 0.06
N ALA A 86 9.86 -1.99 0.83
CA ALA A 86 9.94 -2.32 2.26
C ALA A 86 8.78 -1.65 3.01
N ILE A 87 8.15 -2.36 3.94
CA ILE A 87 7.02 -1.84 4.73
C ILE A 87 7.48 -1.60 6.16
N GLY A 88 7.14 -0.43 6.73
CA GLY A 88 7.43 -0.09 8.11
C GLY A 88 6.29 0.63 8.83
N GLY A 89 6.33 0.62 10.16
CA GLY A 89 5.35 1.29 11.02
C GLY A 89 4.12 0.45 11.37
N ALA A 90 3.16 1.09 12.05
CA ALA A 90 1.96 0.46 12.60
C ALA A 90 0.73 0.76 11.73
N GLY A 91 0.51 -0.04 10.69
CA GLY A 91 -0.70 -0.01 9.84
C GLY A 91 -1.31 -1.40 9.65
N SER A 92 -2.26 -1.52 8.72
CA SER A 92 -2.76 -2.83 8.28
C SER A 92 -2.24 -3.19 6.89
N ILE A 93 -1.96 -4.49 6.71
CA ILE A 93 -1.87 -5.12 5.40
C ILE A 93 -3.06 -6.04 5.28
N ASP A 94 -3.87 -5.84 4.25
CA ASP A 94 -5.08 -6.62 4.00
C ASP A 94 -4.91 -7.34 2.65
N GLN A 95 -4.61 -8.64 2.70
CA GLN A 95 -4.62 -9.52 1.53
C GLN A 95 -6.06 -9.99 1.30
N ILE A 96 -6.72 -9.44 0.28
CA ILE A 96 -8.15 -9.63 0.00
C ILE A 96 -8.36 -10.58 -1.19
N ALA A 97 -7.56 -10.45 -2.24
CA ALA A 97 -7.62 -11.31 -3.43
C ALA A 97 -6.28 -11.36 -4.14
N GLY A 98 -6.06 -12.46 -4.87
CA GLY A 98 -4.81 -12.73 -5.59
C GLY A 98 -3.72 -13.28 -4.68
N THR A 99 -2.49 -13.34 -5.21
CA THR A 99 -1.31 -13.79 -4.45
C THR A 99 -0.22 -12.73 -4.52
N THR A 100 0.16 -12.21 -3.35
CA THR A 100 1.19 -11.18 -3.19
C THR A 100 2.46 -11.77 -2.59
N ASN A 101 3.59 -11.53 -3.25
CA ASN A 101 4.92 -11.83 -2.74
C ASN A 101 5.56 -10.54 -2.23
N LEU A 102 5.65 -10.40 -0.90
CA LEU A 102 6.44 -9.34 -0.26
C LEU A 102 7.92 -9.75 -0.28
N THR A 103 8.74 -9.03 -1.03
CA THR A 103 10.14 -9.44 -1.32
C THR A 103 11.20 -8.60 -0.63
N ALA A 104 10.83 -7.41 -0.13
CA ALA A 104 11.74 -6.53 0.59
C ALA A 104 11.85 -6.87 2.08
N ASN A 105 12.88 -6.33 2.73
CA ASN A 105 13.02 -6.42 4.18
C ASN A 105 12.02 -5.47 4.88
N SER A 106 10.95 -6.04 5.41
CA SER A 106 9.91 -5.33 6.18
C SER A 106 10.03 -5.56 7.70
N SER A 107 11.25 -5.77 8.23
CA SER A 107 11.46 -5.98 9.68
C SER A 107 11.01 -4.79 10.56
N GLY A 108 10.79 -3.61 9.96
CA GLY A 108 10.23 -2.43 10.63
C GLY A 108 8.71 -2.37 10.64
N PHE A 109 8.01 -3.31 10.02
CA PHE A 109 6.56 -3.39 10.10
C PHE A 109 6.13 -3.98 11.44
N THR A 110 5.30 -3.23 12.15
CA THR A 110 4.80 -3.61 13.49
C THR A 110 3.27 -3.71 13.52
N GLY A 111 2.65 -3.67 12.34
CA GLY A 111 1.20 -3.68 12.18
C GLY A 111 0.59 -5.08 12.05
N GLY A 112 -0.71 -5.11 11.77
CA GLY A 112 -1.45 -6.35 11.53
C GLY A 112 -1.42 -6.76 10.07
N THR A 113 -1.26 -8.06 9.81
CA THR A 113 -1.49 -8.64 8.48
C THR A 113 -2.75 -9.51 8.54
N ASN A 114 -3.74 -9.17 7.72
CA ASN A 114 -5.00 -9.88 7.61
C ASN A 114 -5.05 -10.58 6.25
N VAL A 115 -5.36 -11.88 6.24
CA VAL A 115 -5.50 -12.66 5.00
C VAL A 115 -6.93 -13.14 4.92
N ASN A 116 -7.66 -12.61 3.95
CA ASN A 116 -9.04 -12.94 3.65
C ASN A 116 -9.05 -13.74 2.35
N GLY A 117 -9.63 -14.94 2.39
CA GLY A 117 -9.65 -15.91 1.27
C GLY A 117 -11.06 -16.35 0.93
#